data_AF-A0A355GAE3-F1
#
_entry.id   AF-A0A355GAE3-F1
#
_cell.length_a   1.000
_cell.length_b   1.000
_cell.length_c   1.000
_cell.angle_alpha   90.00
_cell.angle_beta   90.00
_cell.angle_gamma   90.00
#
_symmetry.space_group_name_H-M   'P 1'
#
loop_
_entity.id
_entity.type
_entity.pdbx_description
1 polymer ?
#
loop_
_entity_poly.entity_id
_entity_poly.type
_entity_poly.pdbx_seq_one_letter_code
_entity_poly.pdbx_strand_id
1 'polypeptide(L)'
;RWMLDQCVKQNHERQAEVILQVADFNRSQFGVQTLQNFMPYFFSQRNEPDPQDEEQVNPYSLESLKETETLTRLATGIQRINLPDDLNYIRLYQQVVELGKSNWGENALGQLVSIFENRRQYPTAAKYLRQSIAEYGDPHQNKQQQLNQIVGNWGQFDPNPSQVAGQGAEVDYRFRNGQHVEFEAYQIHVEKLLTDVKNYLKTHPEKLEWDQVNISNIGYRLVHEQQKKYQGP
;
A
#
# COMPACT_ATOMS: atom_id res chain seq x y z
N ARG A 1 13.32 3.23 -31.27
CA ARG A 1 14.67 2.84 -30.77
C ARG A 1 15.79 3.51 -31.56
N TRP A 2 15.92 3.31 -32.88
CA TRP A 2 17.01 3.92 -33.66
C TRP A 2 17.10 5.46 -33.57
N MET A 3 15.97 6.18 -33.69
CA MET A 3 15.98 7.64 -33.58
C MET A 3 16.44 8.14 -32.20
N LEU A 4 16.06 7.42 -31.13
CA LEU A 4 16.48 7.74 -29.77
C LEU A 4 18.00 7.56 -29.58
N ASP A 5 18.57 6.50 -30.18
CA ASP A 5 20.02 6.28 -30.23
C ASP A 5 20.74 7.40 -30.99
N GLN A 6 20.16 7.90 -32.10
CA GLN A 6 20.70 9.08 -32.80
C GLN A 6 20.64 10.34 -31.94
N CYS A 7 19.58 10.54 -31.15
CA CYS A 7 19.48 11.68 -30.24
C CYS A 7 20.61 11.68 -29.20
N VAL A 8 20.94 10.52 -28.62
CA VAL A 8 22.06 10.40 -27.66
C VAL A 8 23.38 10.71 -28.36
N LYS A 9 23.61 10.20 -29.57
CA LYS A 9 24.83 10.50 -30.36
C LYS A 9 24.99 11.98 -30.68
N GLN A 10 23.90 12.72 -30.86
CA GLN A 10 23.93 14.16 -31.13
C GLN A 10 24.04 15.00 -29.86
N ASN A 11 23.43 14.57 -28.76
CA ASN A 11 23.51 15.24 -27.47
C ASN A 11 23.58 14.23 -26.33
N HIS A 12 24.77 14.08 -25.75
CA HIS A 12 25.05 13.13 -24.69
C HIS A 12 24.32 13.46 -23.38
N GLU A 13 23.95 14.73 -23.12
CA GLU A 13 23.23 15.13 -21.90
C GLU A 13 21.81 14.56 -21.85
N ARG A 14 21.24 14.20 -23.01
CA ARG A 14 19.91 13.58 -23.10
C ARG A 14 19.91 12.08 -22.85
N GLN A 15 21.05 11.49 -22.51
CA GLN A 15 21.15 10.05 -22.29
C GLN A 15 20.18 9.55 -21.20
N ALA A 16 20.10 10.24 -20.06
CA ALA A 16 19.19 9.86 -18.96
C ALA A 16 17.70 9.92 -19.39
N GLU A 17 17.32 10.97 -20.12
CA GLU A 17 15.97 11.14 -20.69
C GLU A 17 15.63 9.98 -21.64
N VAL A 18 16.53 9.67 -22.56
CA VAL A 18 16.32 8.63 -23.58
C VAL A 18 16.18 7.25 -22.94
N ILE A 19 17.05 6.90 -21.99
CA ILE A 19 16.97 5.61 -21.29
C ILE A 19 15.65 5.52 -20.53
N LEU A 20 15.24 6.59 -19.85
CA LEU A 20 13.95 6.63 -19.14
C LEU A 20 12.78 6.39 -20.08
N GLN A 21 12.75 7.03 -21.26
CA GLN A 21 11.69 6.82 -22.26
C GLN A 21 11.65 5.38 -22.76
N VAL A 22 12.80 4.75 -22.98
CA VAL A 22 12.87 3.34 -23.36
C VAL A 22 12.39 2.43 -22.22
N ALA A 23 12.77 2.74 -20.97
CA ALA A 23 12.34 2.02 -19.78
C ALA A 23 10.82 2.09 -19.60
N ASP A 24 10.23 3.29 -19.72
CA ASP A 24 8.78 3.52 -19.63
C ASP A 24 8.02 2.75 -20.70
N PHE A 25 8.52 2.79 -21.94
CA PHE A 25 7.94 2.00 -23.03
C PHE A 25 7.98 0.51 -22.72
N ASN A 26 9.14 -0.04 -22.37
CA ASN A 26 9.28 -1.47 -22.06
C ASN A 26 8.42 -1.87 -20.86
N ARG A 27 8.36 -1.04 -19.81
CA ARG A 27 7.50 -1.24 -18.65
C ARG A 27 6.03 -1.26 -19.04
N SER A 28 5.58 -0.39 -19.95
CA SER A 28 4.19 -0.36 -20.41
C SER A 28 3.76 -1.65 -21.12
N GLN A 29 4.70 -2.33 -21.77
CA GLN A 29 4.43 -3.57 -22.51
C GLN A 29 4.58 -4.81 -21.63
N PHE A 30 5.64 -4.87 -20.81
CA PHE A 30 6.06 -6.09 -20.12
C PHE A 30 5.92 -6.03 -18.59
N GLY A 31 5.46 -4.90 -18.04
CA GLY A 31 5.36 -4.70 -16.61
C GLY A 31 4.17 -5.46 -15.99
N VAL A 32 4.35 -5.86 -14.73
CA VAL A 32 3.33 -6.60 -13.94
C VAL A 32 2.02 -5.82 -13.83
N GLN A 33 2.05 -4.48 -13.89
CA GLN A 33 0.83 -3.66 -13.84
C GLN A 33 -0.14 -3.94 -14.99
N THR A 34 0.34 -4.49 -16.11
CA THR A 34 -0.51 -4.93 -17.23
C THR A 34 -1.51 -6.02 -16.83
N LEU A 35 -1.26 -6.70 -15.70
CA LEU A 35 -2.13 -7.75 -15.16
C LEU A 35 -3.25 -7.20 -14.25
N GLN A 36 -3.15 -5.96 -13.76
CA GLN A 36 -4.06 -5.42 -12.73
C GLN A 36 -5.55 -5.52 -13.11
N ASN A 37 -5.90 -5.23 -14.37
CA ASN A 37 -7.28 -5.32 -14.86
C ASN A 37 -7.79 -6.77 -15.02
N PHE A 38 -6.88 -7.75 -15.08
CA PHE A 38 -7.20 -9.15 -15.31
C PHE A 38 -7.18 -9.99 -14.03
N MET A 39 -6.52 -9.48 -12.98
CA MET A 39 -6.46 -10.12 -11.66
C MET A 39 -7.84 -10.49 -11.08
N PRO A 40 -8.90 -9.65 -11.14
CA PRO A 40 -10.22 -10.04 -10.63
C PRO A 40 -10.83 -11.27 -11.31
N TYR A 41 -10.58 -11.45 -12.62
CA TYR A 41 -10.99 -12.63 -13.37
C TYR A 41 -10.14 -13.86 -13.01
N PHE A 42 -8.84 -13.66 -12.77
CA PHE A 42 -7.91 -14.68 -12.30
C PHE A 42 -8.22 -15.20 -10.89
N PHE A 43 -8.70 -14.34 -9.99
CA PHE A 43 -9.04 -14.74 -8.61
C PHE A 43 -10.46 -15.31 -8.47
N SER A 44 -11.36 -15.09 -9.44
CA SER A 44 -12.77 -15.55 -9.39
C SER A 44 -13.03 -16.86 -10.13
N GLN A 45 -12.25 -17.20 -11.16
CA GLN A 45 -12.31 -18.51 -11.83
C GLN A 45 -11.36 -19.51 -11.16
N ARG A 46 -11.76 -20.08 -10.03
CA ARG A 46 -11.04 -21.21 -9.42
C ARG A 46 -12.01 -22.32 -9.06
N ASN A 47 -12.76 -22.80 -10.06
CA ASN A 47 -13.56 -24.02 -9.92
C ASN A 47 -12.92 -25.25 -10.57
N GLU A 48 -11.82 -25.15 -11.32
CA GLU A 48 -10.93 -26.27 -11.68
C GLU A 48 -9.69 -25.75 -12.45
N PRO A 49 -8.48 -25.74 -11.88
CA PRO A 49 -7.25 -25.34 -12.57
C PRO A 49 -6.53 -26.53 -13.23
N ASP A 50 -5.99 -26.33 -14.44
CA ASP A 50 -5.01 -27.24 -15.05
C ASP A 50 -3.68 -27.15 -14.27
N PRO A 51 -3.07 -28.28 -13.85
CA PRO A 51 -1.82 -28.29 -13.09
C PRO A 51 -0.64 -27.56 -13.76
N GLN A 52 -0.62 -27.40 -15.09
CA GLN A 52 0.44 -26.65 -15.77
C GLN A 52 0.32 -25.13 -15.59
N ASP A 53 -0.89 -24.60 -15.40
CA ASP A 53 -1.13 -23.16 -15.20
C ASP A 53 -0.78 -22.71 -13.77
N GLU A 54 -0.83 -23.62 -12.79
CA GLU A 54 -0.55 -23.31 -11.38
C GLU A 54 0.90 -22.90 -11.09
N GLU A 55 1.87 -23.42 -11.86
CA GLU A 55 3.29 -23.21 -11.55
C GLU A 55 3.85 -21.88 -12.09
N GLN A 56 3.29 -21.37 -13.21
CA GLN A 56 3.79 -20.14 -13.85
C GLN A 56 3.03 -18.87 -13.45
N VAL A 57 1.74 -18.98 -13.09
CA VAL A 57 0.84 -17.81 -12.96
C VAL A 57 0.11 -17.80 -11.61
N ASN A 58 0.80 -18.17 -10.53
CA ASN A 58 0.24 -18.04 -9.19
C ASN A 58 0.31 -16.57 -8.71
N PRO A 59 -0.77 -15.99 -8.15
CA PRO A 59 -0.75 -14.70 -7.46
C PRO A 59 0.35 -14.53 -6.40
N TYR A 60 0.78 -15.63 -5.80
CA TYR A 60 1.89 -15.65 -4.83
C TYR A 60 3.28 -15.66 -5.49
N SER A 61 3.38 -15.83 -6.81
CA SER A 61 4.67 -15.83 -7.52
C SER A 61 5.31 -14.46 -7.65
N LEU A 62 4.56 -13.37 -7.45
CA LEU A 62 5.05 -12.00 -7.68
C LEU A 62 6.25 -11.64 -6.81
N GLU A 63 6.23 -12.05 -5.54
CA GLU A 63 7.32 -11.77 -4.60
C GLU A 63 8.60 -12.52 -4.95
N SER A 64 8.47 -13.68 -5.61
CA SER A 64 9.59 -14.54 -6.04
C SER A 64 10.26 -14.10 -7.35
N LEU A 65 9.72 -13.08 -8.04
CA LEU A 65 10.24 -12.64 -9.33
C LEU A 65 11.63 -12.04 -9.19
N LYS A 66 12.59 -12.55 -9.98
CA LYS A 66 13.91 -11.89 -10.08
C LYS A 66 13.77 -10.55 -10.79
N GLU A 67 14.75 -9.68 -10.65
CA GLU A 67 14.80 -8.40 -11.39
C GLU A 67 14.89 -8.60 -12.90
N THR A 68 15.41 -9.74 -13.36
CA THR A 68 15.46 -10.12 -14.79
C THR A 68 14.15 -10.74 -15.28
N GLU A 69 13.26 -11.12 -14.38
CA GLU A 69 12.03 -11.81 -14.73
C GLU A 69 10.84 -10.85 -14.62
N THR A 70 9.81 -11.11 -15.42
CA THR A 70 8.53 -10.42 -15.32
C THR A 70 7.40 -11.40 -15.57
N LEU A 71 6.25 -11.10 -14.95
CA LEU A 71 4.98 -11.74 -15.27
C LEU A 71 4.23 -10.75 -16.16
N THR A 72 3.95 -11.15 -17.40
CA THR A 72 3.30 -10.27 -18.38
C THR A 72 2.25 -11.02 -19.19
N ARG A 73 1.29 -10.29 -19.73
CA ARG A 73 0.28 -10.84 -20.63
C ARG A 73 0.78 -10.74 -22.06
N LEU A 74 0.94 -11.90 -22.69
CA LEU A 74 1.16 -12.03 -24.12
C LEU A 74 -0.15 -12.44 -24.81
N ALA A 75 -0.15 -12.41 -26.15
CA ALA A 75 -1.30 -12.87 -26.93
C ALA A 75 -1.71 -14.32 -26.61
N THR A 76 -0.75 -15.13 -26.14
CA THR A 76 -0.92 -16.54 -25.77
C THR A 76 -1.36 -16.77 -24.32
N GLY A 77 -1.50 -15.72 -23.52
CA GLY A 77 -1.84 -15.82 -22.09
C GLY A 77 -0.84 -15.10 -21.19
N ILE A 78 -0.99 -15.27 -19.87
CA ILE A 78 -0.03 -14.73 -18.91
C ILE A 78 1.17 -15.67 -18.83
N GLN A 79 2.37 -15.14 -18.94
CA GLN A 79 3.60 -15.91 -18.91
C GLN A 79 4.66 -15.24 -18.03
N ARG A 80 5.40 -16.07 -17.29
CA ARG A 80 6.63 -15.65 -16.61
C ARG A 80 7.78 -15.76 -17.61
N ILE A 81 8.39 -14.64 -17.97
CA ILE A 81 9.48 -14.59 -18.94
C ILE A 81 10.71 -13.91 -18.36
N ASN A 82 11.88 -14.29 -18.85
CA ASN A 82 13.13 -13.61 -18.57
C ASN A 82 13.34 -12.51 -19.63
N LEU A 83 13.54 -11.27 -19.19
CA LEU A 83 13.74 -10.12 -20.07
C LEU A 83 15.23 -9.96 -20.38
N PRO A 84 15.61 -9.91 -21.68
CA PRO A 84 16.92 -9.46 -22.10
C PRO A 84 17.25 -8.06 -21.57
N ASP A 85 18.54 -7.75 -21.46
CA ASP A 85 19.05 -6.52 -20.83
C ASP A 85 18.49 -5.23 -21.45
N ASP A 86 18.25 -5.20 -22.75
CA ASP A 86 17.69 -4.04 -23.48
C ASP A 86 16.17 -3.88 -23.28
N LEU A 87 15.49 -4.94 -22.86
CA LEU A 87 14.06 -4.97 -22.53
C LEU A 87 13.81 -4.82 -21.03
N ASN A 88 14.82 -5.10 -20.21
CA ASN A 88 14.71 -5.07 -18.76
C ASN A 88 14.60 -3.64 -18.25
N TYR A 89 13.36 -3.17 -18.12
CA TYR A 89 13.05 -1.83 -17.65
C TYR A 89 13.59 -1.55 -16.24
N ILE A 90 13.69 -2.54 -15.33
CA ILE A 90 14.29 -2.34 -13.99
C ILE A 90 15.75 -1.94 -14.13
N ARG A 91 16.52 -2.66 -14.95
CA ARG A 91 17.92 -2.32 -15.22
C ARG A 91 18.07 -0.97 -15.89
N LEU A 92 17.20 -0.63 -16.83
CA LEU A 92 17.23 0.68 -17.48
C LEU A 92 16.95 1.81 -16.48
N TYR A 93 15.98 1.67 -15.57
CA TYR A 93 15.78 2.67 -14.51
C TYR A 93 16.98 2.74 -13.55
N GLN A 94 17.59 1.60 -13.17
CA GLN A 94 18.82 1.59 -12.37
C GLN A 94 19.95 2.36 -13.07
N GLN A 95 20.13 2.17 -14.39
CA GLN A 95 21.11 2.93 -15.18
C GLN A 95 20.83 4.44 -15.14
N VAL A 96 19.57 4.88 -15.24
CA VAL A 96 19.22 6.31 -15.14
C VAL A 96 19.61 6.87 -13.76
N VAL A 97 19.43 6.10 -12.69
CA VAL A 97 19.85 6.50 -11.34
C VAL A 97 21.38 6.57 -11.23
N GLU A 98 22.09 5.63 -11.84
CA GLU A 98 23.57 5.59 -11.86
C GLU A 98 24.20 6.76 -12.63
N LEU A 99 23.50 7.33 -13.63
CA LEU A 99 23.95 8.53 -14.35
C LEU A 99 23.98 9.79 -13.47
N GLY A 100 23.40 9.74 -12.27
CA GLY A 100 23.52 10.77 -11.25
C GLY A 100 22.28 11.63 -11.07
N LYS A 101 22.40 12.61 -10.16
CA LYS A 101 21.28 13.41 -9.68
C LYS A 101 20.67 14.26 -10.80
N SER A 102 19.44 13.96 -11.17
CA SER A 102 18.68 14.67 -12.19
C SER A 102 17.17 14.47 -11.99
N ASN A 103 16.33 15.29 -12.60
CA ASN A 103 14.88 15.09 -12.57
C ASN A 103 14.48 13.71 -13.14
N TRP A 104 15.25 13.19 -14.10
CA TRP A 104 15.07 11.86 -14.66
C TRP A 104 15.45 10.76 -13.65
N GLY A 105 16.53 10.96 -12.88
CA GLY A 105 16.93 10.07 -11.79
C GLY A 105 15.87 9.98 -10.68
N GLU A 106 15.27 11.11 -10.30
CA GLU A 106 14.17 11.12 -9.34
C GLU A 106 12.96 10.34 -9.86
N ASN A 107 12.61 10.55 -11.13
CA ASN A 107 11.52 9.81 -11.77
C ASN A 107 11.80 8.31 -11.80
N ALA A 108 13.01 7.91 -12.21
CA ALA A 108 13.43 6.52 -12.25
C ALA A 108 13.34 5.83 -10.88
N LEU A 109 13.77 6.50 -9.80
CA LEU A 109 13.58 6.00 -8.44
C LEU A 109 12.10 5.81 -8.10
N GLY A 110 11.24 6.77 -8.45
CA GLY A 110 9.80 6.65 -8.27
C GLY A 110 9.21 5.45 -9.02
N GLN A 111 9.64 5.20 -10.26
CA GLN A 111 9.22 4.03 -11.02
C GLN A 111 9.70 2.73 -10.38
N LEU A 112 10.95 2.67 -9.92
CA LEU A 112 11.50 1.50 -9.22
C LEU A 112 10.67 1.18 -7.96
N VAL A 113 10.35 2.17 -7.14
CA VAL A 113 9.47 2.00 -5.97
C VAL A 113 8.13 1.39 -6.39
N SER A 114 7.45 1.99 -7.37
CA SER A 114 6.16 1.49 -7.86
C SER A 114 6.25 0.06 -8.41
N ILE A 115 7.33 -0.29 -9.14
CA ILE A 115 7.54 -1.64 -9.68
C ILE A 115 7.65 -2.66 -8.54
N PHE A 116 8.49 -2.38 -7.55
CA PHE A 116 8.72 -3.32 -6.46
C PHE A 116 7.50 -3.43 -5.52
N GLU A 117 6.71 -2.37 -5.35
CA GLU A 117 5.41 -2.45 -4.67
C GLU A 117 4.42 -3.34 -5.44
N ASN A 118 4.30 -3.16 -6.75
CA ASN A 118 3.43 -3.98 -7.60
C ASN A 118 3.85 -5.46 -7.60
N ARG A 119 5.16 -5.73 -7.45
CA ARG A 119 5.72 -7.08 -7.30
C ARG A 119 5.63 -7.63 -5.87
N ARG A 120 5.05 -6.88 -4.91
CA ARG A 120 5.01 -7.22 -3.47
C ARG A 120 6.39 -7.38 -2.82
N GLN A 121 7.42 -6.81 -3.44
CA GLN A 121 8.81 -6.82 -2.95
C GLN A 121 9.08 -5.58 -2.11
N TYR A 122 8.34 -5.45 -1.03
CA TYR A 122 8.32 -4.27 -0.16
C TYR A 122 9.69 -3.89 0.44
N PRO A 123 10.57 -4.83 0.85
CA PRO A 123 11.91 -4.47 1.34
C PRO A 123 12.75 -3.72 0.30
N THR A 124 12.68 -4.14 -0.97
CA THR A 124 13.38 -3.49 -2.08
C THR A 124 12.75 -2.15 -2.43
N ALA A 125 11.42 -2.04 -2.43
CA ALA A 125 10.73 -0.77 -2.59
C ALA A 125 11.15 0.24 -1.50
N ALA A 126 11.19 -0.17 -0.24
CA ALA A 126 11.65 0.67 0.87
C ALA A 126 13.11 1.12 0.71
N LYS A 127 13.99 0.28 0.17
CA LYS A 127 15.38 0.65 -0.15
C LYS A 127 15.43 1.83 -1.14
N TYR A 128 14.75 1.72 -2.28
CA TYR A 128 14.74 2.80 -3.28
C TYR A 128 14.02 4.06 -2.80
N LEU A 129 12.96 3.91 -2.00
CA LEU A 129 12.25 5.04 -1.43
C LEU A 129 13.12 5.83 -0.44
N ARG A 130 13.89 5.13 0.42
CA ARG A 130 14.90 5.77 1.28
C ARG A 130 15.97 6.49 0.47
N GLN A 131 16.44 5.88 -0.63
CA GLN A 131 17.40 6.53 -1.55
C GLN A 131 16.83 7.81 -2.17
N SER A 132 15.58 7.77 -2.64
CA SER A 132 14.89 8.95 -3.21
C SER A 132 14.74 10.08 -2.19
N ILE A 133 14.42 9.76 -0.94
CA ILE A 133 14.35 10.74 0.15
C ILE A 133 15.74 11.33 0.44
N ALA A 134 16.78 10.50 0.49
CA ALA A 134 18.14 10.94 0.78
C ALA A 134 18.74 11.83 -0.31
N GLU A 135 18.52 11.49 -1.59
CA GLU A 135 19.11 12.21 -2.72
C GLU A 135 18.32 13.45 -3.14
N TYR A 136 16.98 13.38 -3.13
CA TYR A 136 16.10 14.42 -3.68
C TYR A 136 15.25 15.14 -2.62
N GLY A 137 15.19 14.61 -1.40
CA GLY A 137 14.35 15.17 -0.33
C GLY A 137 12.88 14.80 -0.48
N ASP A 138 12.08 15.33 0.44
CA ASP A 138 10.63 15.10 0.53
C ASP A 138 9.90 16.29 1.17
N PRO A 139 9.77 17.43 0.46
CA PRO A 139 9.23 18.67 1.03
C PRO A 139 7.78 18.54 1.50
N HIS A 140 7.01 17.60 0.94
CA HIS A 140 5.60 17.38 1.28
C HIS A 140 5.37 16.14 2.15
N GLN A 141 6.43 15.48 2.61
CA GLN A 141 6.38 14.26 3.43
C GLN A 141 5.65 13.07 2.76
N ASN A 142 5.40 13.12 1.46
CA ASN A 142 4.67 12.07 0.74
C ASN A 142 5.50 10.79 0.67
N LYS A 143 6.81 10.90 0.38
CA LYS A 143 7.71 9.73 0.30
C LYS A 143 7.89 9.10 1.68
N GLN A 144 7.99 9.91 2.73
CA GLN A 144 8.10 9.45 4.10
C GLN A 144 6.82 8.74 4.55
N GLN A 145 5.64 9.29 4.21
CA GLN A 145 4.36 8.62 4.47
C GLN A 145 4.28 7.28 3.74
N GLN A 146 4.66 7.22 2.47
CA GLN A 146 4.73 5.96 1.72
C GLN A 146 5.72 4.97 2.34
N LEU A 147 6.90 5.44 2.80
CA LEU A 147 7.86 4.58 3.47
C LEU A 147 7.28 4.01 4.76
N ASN A 148 6.58 4.85 5.55
CA ASN A 148 5.89 4.42 6.75
C ASN A 148 4.77 3.41 6.44
N GLN A 149 4.10 3.50 5.29
CA GLN A 149 3.15 2.47 4.83
C GLN A 149 3.83 1.12 4.57
N ILE A 150 5.14 1.07 4.32
CA ILE A 150 5.86 -0.19 4.09
C ILE A 150 6.48 -0.73 5.38
N VAL A 151 7.22 0.11 6.11
CA VAL A 151 8.08 -0.31 7.23
C VAL A 151 7.47 -0.01 8.60
N GLY A 152 6.42 0.80 8.65
CA GLY A 152 5.77 1.18 9.89
C GLY A 152 5.10 -0.02 10.57
N ASN A 153 4.91 0.10 11.87
CA ASN A 153 4.14 -0.84 12.65
C ASN A 153 2.66 -0.53 12.41
N TRP A 154 1.99 -1.39 11.66
CA TRP A 154 0.57 -1.25 11.37
C TRP A 154 -0.21 -2.29 12.16
N GLY A 155 -1.36 -1.87 12.65
CA GLY A 155 -2.26 -2.71 13.42
C GLY A 155 -3.70 -2.25 13.22
N GLN A 156 -4.62 -3.20 13.17
CA GLN A 156 -6.04 -2.93 13.03
C GLN A 156 -6.84 -4.00 13.76
N PHE A 157 -7.89 -3.54 14.46
CA PHE A 157 -8.96 -4.43 14.93
C PHE A 157 -9.86 -4.79 13.76
N ASP A 158 -10.10 -6.07 13.57
CA ASP A 158 -11.10 -6.52 12.62
C ASP A 158 -12.52 -6.33 13.17
N PRO A 159 -13.50 -6.04 12.31
CA PRO A 159 -14.87 -5.82 12.76
C PRO A 159 -15.46 -7.12 13.31
N ASN A 160 -15.76 -7.14 14.60
CA ASN A 160 -16.40 -8.28 15.26
C ASN A 160 -17.87 -7.99 15.60
N PRO A 161 -18.77 -8.98 15.46
CA PRO A 161 -20.16 -8.83 15.87
C PRO A 161 -20.27 -8.63 17.38
N SER A 162 -21.41 -8.12 17.84
CA SER A 162 -21.70 -8.02 19.27
C SER A 162 -21.65 -9.39 19.93
N GLN A 163 -20.92 -9.49 21.03
CA GLN A 163 -20.74 -10.72 21.80
C GLN A 163 -21.65 -10.76 23.02
N VAL A 164 -21.97 -11.97 23.48
CA VAL A 164 -22.87 -12.17 24.62
C VAL A 164 -22.21 -11.69 25.92
N ALA A 165 -22.96 -10.92 26.71
CA ALA A 165 -22.47 -10.44 28.00
C ALA A 165 -22.11 -11.60 28.95
N GLY A 166 -21.00 -11.44 29.67
CA GLY A 166 -20.57 -12.38 30.73
C GLY A 166 -19.63 -13.51 30.30
N GLN A 167 -19.32 -13.66 29.01
CA GLN A 167 -18.39 -14.69 28.52
C GLN A 167 -16.97 -14.17 28.21
N GLY A 168 -16.71 -12.88 28.46
CA GLY A 168 -15.48 -12.20 28.02
C GLY A 168 -15.62 -11.69 26.58
N ALA A 169 -14.79 -10.71 26.20
CA ALA A 169 -14.78 -10.16 24.85
C ALA A 169 -13.55 -10.65 24.10
N GLU A 170 -13.78 -11.17 22.89
CA GLU A 170 -12.73 -11.55 21.94
C GLU A 170 -12.57 -10.48 20.87
N VAL A 171 -11.33 -10.10 20.57
CA VAL A 171 -11.03 -9.12 19.53
C VAL A 171 -10.04 -9.71 18.55
N ASP A 172 -10.36 -9.61 17.27
CA ASP A 172 -9.44 -9.97 16.21
C ASP A 172 -8.52 -8.80 15.91
N TYR A 173 -7.22 -9.04 15.94
CA TYR A 173 -6.21 -8.02 15.68
C TYR A 173 -5.23 -8.50 14.61
N ARG A 174 -5.17 -7.76 13.50
CA ARG A 174 -4.18 -7.99 12.44
C ARG A 174 -3.10 -6.94 12.53
N PHE A 175 -1.85 -7.38 12.34
CA PHE A 175 -0.70 -6.50 12.39
C PHE A 175 0.31 -6.78 11.26
N ARG A 176 1.18 -5.79 11.03
CA ARG A 176 2.34 -5.89 10.15
C ARG A 176 3.51 -5.14 10.78
N ASN A 177 4.69 -5.75 10.72
CA ASN A 177 5.95 -5.27 11.31
C ASN A 177 5.97 -5.09 12.85
N GLY A 178 4.82 -5.16 13.53
CA GLY A 178 4.74 -5.12 14.99
C GLY A 178 5.38 -6.35 15.64
N GLN A 179 6.11 -6.12 16.74
CA GLN A 179 6.75 -7.18 17.55
C GLN A 179 6.10 -7.35 18.92
N HIS A 180 5.45 -6.30 19.41
CA HIS A 180 4.77 -6.26 20.69
C HIS A 180 3.57 -5.33 20.58
N VAL A 181 2.48 -5.71 21.24
CA VAL A 181 1.29 -4.89 21.40
C VAL A 181 0.76 -5.07 22.81
N GLU A 182 0.31 -3.97 23.40
CA GLU A 182 -0.30 -3.91 24.72
C GLU A 182 -1.70 -3.33 24.57
N PHE A 183 -2.67 -3.96 25.22
CA PHE A 183 -4.06 -3.54 25.18
C PHE A 183 -4.58 -3.34 26.59
N GLU A 184 -5.24 -2.22 26.81
CA GLU A 184 -5.98 -1.93 28.03
C GLU A 184 -7.47 -1.85 27.70
N ALA A 185 -8.28 -2.61 28.45
CA ALA A 185 -9.71 -2.59 28.32
C ALA A 185 -10.32 -1.86 29.51
N TYR A 186 -11.17 -0.87 29.22
CA TYR A 186 -11.87 -0.10 30.24
C TYR A 186 -13.36 -0.41 30.20
N GLN A 187 -13.95 -0.61 31.37
CA GLN A 187 -15.40 -0.71 31.46
C GLN A 187 -16.03 0.63 31.07
N ILE A 188 -17.20 0.63 30.41
CA ILE A 188 -17.96 1.86 30.16
C ILE A 188 -19.13 1.91 31.14
N HIS A 189 -19.30 3.04 31.83
CA HIS A 189 -20.45 3.31 32.71
C HIS A 189 -21.71 3.65 31.90
N VAL A 190 -22.27 2.63 31.21
CA VAL A 190 -23.44 2.78 30.34
C VAL A 190 -24.64 3.37 31.08
N GLU A 191 -24.88 2.98 32.33
CA GLU A 191 -26.00 3.51 33.12
C GLU A 191 -25.88 5.03 33.35
N LYS A 192 -24.68 5.51 33.67
CA LYS A 192 -24.39 6.94 33.84
C LYS A 192 -24.55 7.69 32.53
N LEU A 193 -24.09 7.11 31.42
CA LEU A 193 -24.30 7.67 30.08
C LEU A 193 -25.78 7.84 29.77
N LEU A 194 -26.58 6.77 29.91
CA LEU A 194 -28.01 6.81 29.64
C LEU A 194 -28.75 7.78 30.57
N THR A 195 -28.29 7.90 31.82
CA THR A 195 -28.86 8.85 32.79
C THR A 195 -28.59 10.29 32.36
N ASP A 196 -27.36 10.62 31.96
CA ASP A 196 -27.00 11.96 31.49
C ASP A 196 -27.77 12.35 30.23
N VAL A 197 -27.90 11.42 29.26
CA VAL A 197 -28.71 11.64 28.04
C VAL A 197 -30.16 11.93 28.42
N LYS A 198 -30.76 11.13 29.30
CA LYS A 198 -32.13 11.34 29.78
C LYS A 198 -32.29 12.69 30.49
N ASN A 199 -31.31 13.08 31.31
CA ASN A 199 -31.34 14.34 32.04
C ASN A 199 -31.24 15.53 31.10
N TYR A 200 -30.36 15.47 30.08
CA TYR A 200 -30.28 16.48 29.04
C TYR A 200 -31.60 16.63 28.27
N LEU A 201 -32.22 15.53 27.86
CA LEU A 201 -33.51 15.59 27.16
C LEU A 201 -34.64 16.19 28.03
N LYS A 202 -34.62 15.94 29.34
CA LYS A 202 -35.60 16.49 30.30
C LYS A 202 -35.46 17.99 30.52
N THR A 203 -34.35 18.63 30.17
CA THR A 203 -34.24 20.10 30.26
C THR A 203 -35.01 20.81 29.15
N HIS A 204 -35.59 20.06 28.20
CA HIS A 204 -36.31 20.58 27.04
C HIS A 204 -35.49 21.62 26.25
N PRO A 205 -34.29 21.25 25.78
CA PRO A 205 -33.43 22.20 25.07
C PRO A 205 -34.10 22.65 23.77
N GLU A 206 -34.10 23.96 23.50
CA GLU A 206 -34.66 24.53 22.26
C GLU A 206 -33.94 24.01 21.00
N LYS A 207 -32.67 23.64 21.13
CA LYS A 207 -31.86 23.01 20.09
C LYS A 207 -31.17 21.77 20.63
N LEU A 208 -31.35 20.66 19.93
CA LEU A 208 -30.74 19.39 20.29
C LEU A 208 -29.25 19.39 19.89
N GLU A 209 -28.37 19.22 20.86
CA GLU A 209 -26.96 18.95 20.62
C GLU A 209 -26.79 17.45 20.33
N TRP A 210 -26.53 17.12 19.07
CA TRP A 210 -26.42 15.73 18.60
C TRP A 210 -25.34 14.94 19.35
N ASP A 211 -24.22 15.58 19.70
CA ASP A 211 -23.14 14.93 20.42
C ASP A 211 -23.56 14.50 21.84
N GLN A 212 -24.53 15.18 22.46
CA GLN A 212 -25.01 14.79 23.78
C GLN A 212 -25.93 13.56 23.75
N VAL A 213 -26.63 13.32 22.63
CA VAL A 213 -27.66 12.27 22.53
C VAL A 213 -27.25 11.07 21.68
N ASN A 214 -26.19 11.17 20.89
CA ASN A 214 -25.70 10.10 20.05
C ASN A 214 -24.93 9.05 20.88
N ILE A 215 -25.66 8.02 21.33
CA ILE A 215 -25.11 6.91 22.14
C ILE A 215 -24.25 5.98 21.27
N SER A 216 -24.61 5.79 19.99
CA SER A 216 -23.85 4.94 19.05
C SER A 216 -22.41 5.42 18.86
N ASN A 217 -22.14 6.71 19.05
CA ASN A 217 -20.81 7.29 18.88
C ASN A 217 -19.99 7.31 20.19
N ILE A 218 -20.42 6.63 21.25
CA ILE A 218 -19.76 6.72 22.57
C ILE A 218 -18.28 6.35 22.53
N GLY A 219 -17.87 5.36 21.72
CA GLY A 219 -16.47 4.98 21.58
C GLY A 219 -15.59 6.13 21.08
N TYR A 220 -16.02 6.80 20.01
CA TYR A 220 -15.33 7.99 19.48
C TYR A 220 -15.30 9.12 20.51
N ARG A 221 -16.43 9.39 21.17
CA ARG A 221 -16.56 10.46 22.19
C ARG A 221 -15.65 10.24 23.40
N LEU A 222 -15.50 8.99 23.84
CA LEU A 222 -14.60 8.63 24.95
C LEU A 222 -13.14 8.91 24.60
N VAL A 223 -12.72 8.58 23.38
CA VAL A 223 -11.33 8.68 22.94
C VAL A 223 -10.97 10.11 22.49
N HIS A 224 -11.82 10.75 21.68
CA HIS A 224 -11.51 12.03 21.03
C HIS A 224 -12.10 13.24 21.75
N GLU A 225 -13.25 13.12 22.39
CA GLU A 225 -13.95 14.26 23.04
C GLU A 225 -13.73 14.30 24.56
N GLN A 226 -12.75 13.54 25.07
CA GLN A 226 -12.31 13.55 26.48
C GLN A 226 -13.44 13.28 27.48
N GLN A 227 -14.48 12.52 27.10
CA GLN A 227 -15.62 12.19 27.97
C GLN A 227 -15.31 11.09 29.00
N LYS A 228 -14.13 11.14 29.63
CA LYS A 228 -13.62 10.16 30.61
C LYS A 228 -14.55 9.95 31.81
N LYS A 229 -15.54 10.83 32.04
CA LYS A 229 -16.57 10.66 33.07
C LYS A 229 -17.41 9.38 32.92
N TYR A 230 -17.41 8.76 31.74
CA TYR A 230 -18.09 7.48 31.48
C TYR A 230 -17.11 6.30 31.38
N GLN A 231 -15.81 6.54 31.52
CA GLN A 231 -14.80 5.49 31.64
C GLN A 231 -14.85 4.94 33.07
N GLY A 232 -14.99 3.63 33.18
CA GLY A 232 -14.88 2.87 34.41
C GLY A 232 -13.44 2.56 34.78
N PRO A 233 -13.24 1.81 35.88
CA PRO A 233 -11.92 1.38 36.29
C PRO A 233 -11.23 0.52 35.21
#